data_AF-A0A661GCD6-F1
#
_entry.id   AF-A0A661GCD6-F1
#
_cell.length_a   1.000
_cell.length_b   1.000
_cell.length_c   1.000
_cell.angle_alpha   90.00
_cell.angle_beta   90.00
_cell.angle_gamma   90.00
#
_symmetry.space_group_name_H-M   'P 1'
#
loop_
_entity.id
_entity.type
_entity.pdbx_description
1 polymer ?
#
loop_
_entity_poly.entity_id
_entity_poly.type
_entity_poly.pdbx_seq_one_letter_code
_entity_poly.pdbx_strand_id
1 'polypeptide(L)'
;MAKKAKKSPKPKRPSRKQAEEAVERLLLWAGEDPRREGLVDTPKRVVDAYLDWFSGYKDDPVTFLQRTFQEVEGYDEMIVLRDISFESHCEHHIAPIIGVAHVGYLPNNKVVGISKLARVVETFARRFQVQEKMTAQIANCIQDVLKPKGVGIVIDATHQCMTTRGIHKSGVSMVTSRMLGTFRKDARTRAEFLRMIGKSD
;
A
#
# COMPACT_ATOMS: atom_id res chain seq x y z
N MET A 1 10.69 18.02 -34.80
CA MET A 1 9.78 18.48 -33.73
C MET A 1 8.81 17.34 -33.40
N ALA A 2 8.99 16.68 -32.24
CA ALA A 2 8.09 15.60 -31.83
C ALA A 2 6.73 16.18 -31.41
N LYS A 3 5.64 15.75 -32.09
CA LYS A 3 4.27 16.13 -31.74
C LYS A 3 3.99 15.66 -30.31
N LYS A 4 3.81 16.60 -29.37
CA LYS A 4 3.28 16.31 -28.03
C LYS A 4 1.92 15.62 -28.20
N ALA A 5 1.84 14.34 -27.83
CA ALA A 5 0.59 13.60 -27.81
C ALA A 5 -0.40 14.32 -26.88
N LYS A 6 -1.57 14.74 -27.40
CA LYS A 6 -2.65 15.30 -26.59
C LYS A 6 -3.10 14.21 -25.61
N LYS A 7 -2.90 14.42 -24.31
CA LYS A 7 -3.43 13.52 -23.27
C LYS A 7 -4.95 13.52 -23.39
N SER A 8 -5.54 12.34 -23.58
CA SER A 8 -6.99 12.15 -23.53
C SER A 8 -7.55 12.62 -22.18
N PRO A 9 -8.75 13.22 -22.17
CA PRO A 9 -9.38 13.67 -20.92
C PRO A 9 -9.58 12.47 -19.99
N LYS A 10 -9.29 12.67 -18.70
CA LYS A 10 -9.51 11.62 -17.70
C LYS A 10 -11.01 11.30 -17.63
N PRO A 11 -11.38 10.02 -17.41
CA PRO A 11 -12.77 9.65 -17.18
C PRO A 11 -13.36 10.43 -16.00
N LYS A 12 -14.60 10.91 -16.14
CA LYS A 12 -15.31 11.60 -15.07
C LYS A 12 -15.74 10.57 -14.01
N ARG A 13 -15.54 10.89 -12.72
CA ARG A 13 -16.06 10.06 -11.62
C ARG A 13 -17.60 10.09 -11.62
N PRO A 14 -18.27 8.93 -11.45
CA PRO A 14 -19.72 8.88 -11.32
C PRO A 14 -20.19 9.55 -10.03
N SER A 15 -21.48 9.88 -9.95
CA SER A 15 -22.11 10.33 -8.71
C SER A 15 -22.22 9.18 -7.71
N ARG A 16 -22.44 9.52 -6.42
CA ARG A 16 -22.69 8.53 -5.38
C ARG A 16 -23.87 7.60 -5.73
N LYS A 17 -24.99 8.19 -6.18
CA LYS A 17 -26.18 7.45 -6.62
C LYS A 17 -25.85 6.44 -7.72
N GLN A 18 -25.08 6.84 -8.73
CA GLN A 18 -24.68 5.94 -9.82
C GLN A 18 -23.80 4.78 -9.33
N ALA A 19 -22.97 5.00 -8.32
CA ALA A 19 -22.16 3.94 -7.72
C ALA A 19 -23.03 2.96 -6.91
N GLU A 20 -23.99 3.45 -6.12
CA GLU A 20 -24.96 2.63 -5.39
C GLU A 20 -25.81 1.78 -6.36
N GLU A 21 -26.34 2.40 -7.42
CA GLU A 21 -27.07 1.69 -8.50
C GLU A 21 -26.21 0.58 -9.16
N ALA A 22 -24.89 0.78 -9.28
CA ALA A 22 -24.00 -0.25 -9.80
C ALA A 22 -23.87 -1.45 -8.85
N VAL A 23 -23.79 -1.22 -7.53
CA VAL A 23 -23.77 -2.29 -6.53
C VAL A 23 -25.09 -3.06 -6.52
N GLU A 24 -26.22 -2.37 -6.58
CA GLU A 24 -27.54 -3.01 -6.69
C GLU A 24 -27.63 -3.92 -7.93
N ARG A 25 -27.13 -3.45 -9.08
CA ARG A 25 -27.04 -4.27 -10.30
C ARG A 25 -26.17 -5.51 -10.12
N LEU A 26 -25.07 -5.41 -9.37
CA LEU A 26 -24.23 -6.57 -9.06
C LEU A 26 -24.95 -7.58 -8.17
N LEU A 27 -25.75 -7.13 -7.20
CA LEU A 27 -26.58 -8.01 -6.37
C LEU A 27 -27.63 -8.75 -7.22
N LEU A 28 -28.36 -8.02 -8.07
CA LEU A 28 -29.32 -8.62 -9.00
C LEU A 28 -28.66 -9.62 -9.94
N TRP A 29 -27.48 -9.27 -10.47
CA TRP A 29 -26.71 -10.14 -11.36
C TRP A 29 -26.23 -11.42 -10.66
N ALA A 30 -25.93 -11.34 -9.37
CA ALA A 30 -25.59 -12.50 -8.54
C ALA A 30 -26.80 -13.38 -8.17
N GLY A 31 -28.03 -12.95 -8.50
CA GLY A 31 -29.27 -13.68 -8.21
C GLY A 31 -29.93 -13.33 -6.88
N GLU A 32 -29.52 -12.25 -6.22
CA GLU A 32 -30.13 -11.78 -4.96
C GLU A 32 -31.34 -10.86 -5.18
N ASP A 33 -32.18 -10.73 -4.15
CA ASP A 33 -33.27 -9.73 -4.09
C ASP A 33 -32.84 -8.54 -3.21
N PRO A 34 -32.48 -7.38 -3.80
CA PRO A 34 -32.04 -6.21 -3.04
C PRO A 34 -33.08 -5.63 -2.08
N ARG A 35 -34.36 -6.02 -2.20
CA ARG A 35 -35.44 -5.55 -1.32
C ARG A 35 -35.49 -6.28 0.01
N ARG A 36 -34.75 -7.39 0.16
CA ARG A 36 -34.62 -8.09 1.45
C ARG A 36 -34.01 -7.15 2.49
N GLU A 37 -34.47 -7.27 3.73
CA GLU A 37 -34.05 -6.43 4.86
C GLU A 37 -32.51 -6.32 4.97
N GLY A 38 -31.79 -7.44 4.78
CA GLY A 38 -30.34 -7.46 4.85
C GLY A 38 -29.62 -6.70 3.72
N LEU A 39 -30.27 -6.48 2.57
CA LEU A 39 -29.65 -5.95 1.35
C LEU A 39 -30.07 -4.53 0.96
N VAL A 40 -31.18 -4.02 1.51
CA VAL A 40 -31.72 -2.69 1.16
C VAL A 40 -30.68 -1.57 1.28
N ASP A 41 -29.84 -1.63 2.31
CA ASP A 41 -28.76 -0.66 2.57
C ASP A 41 -27.37 -1.14 2.09
N THR A 42 -27.26 -2.33 1.51
CA THR A 42 -25.96 -2.86 1.04
C THR A 42 -25.30 -1.96 0.00
N PRO A 43 -26.00 -1.41 -1.02
CA PRO A 43 -25.39 -0.46 -1.96
C PRO A 43 -24.71 0.72 -1.28
N LYS A 44 -25.38 1.34 -0.30
CA LYS A 44 -24.85 2.45 0.49
C LYS A 44 -23.61 2.02 1.28
N ARG A 45 -23.71 0.91 2.02
CA ARG A 45 -22.59 0.39 2.84
C ARG A 45 -21.36 0.05 2.01
N VAL A 46 -21.54 -0.54 0.82
CA VAL A 46 -20.43 -0.85 -0.10
C VAL A 46 -19.76 0.42 -0.61
N VAL A 47 -20.55 1.44 -0.98
CA VAL A 47 -19.98 2.72 -1.43
C VAL A 47 -19.24 3.43 -0.29
N ASP A 48 -19.75 3.38 0.95
CA ASP A 48 -19.03 3.90 2.11
C ASP A 48 -17.73 3.14 2.38
N ALA A 49 -17.73 1.81 2.26
CA ALA A 49 -16.51 0.99 2.37
C ALA A 49 -15.46 1.36 1.31
N TYR A 50 -15.88 1.63 0.05
CA TYR A 50 -14.98 2.10 -0.99
C TYR A 50 -14.34 3.46 -0.66
N LEU A 51 -15.05 4.35 0.04
CA LEU A 51 -14.47 5.64 0.47
C LEU A 51 -13.36 5.45 1.50
N ASP A 52 -13.44 4.40 2.31
CA ASP A 52 -12.44 4.03 3.31
C ASP A 52 -11.27 3.26 2.69
N TRP A 53 -11.53 2.14 2.03
CA TRP A 53 -10.53 1.28 1.38
C TRP A 53 -9.69 2.02 0.34
N PHE A 54 -10.24 3.06 -0.30
CA PHE A 54 -9.57 3.84 -1.33
C PHE A 54 -9.30 5.28 -0.92
N SER A 55 -9.31 5.58 0.39
CA SER A 55 -9.06 6.93 0.91
C SER A 55 -7.67 7.44 0.52
N GLY A 56 -6.68 6.55 0.39
CA GLY A 56 -5.30 6.87 0.06
C GLY A 56 -5.10 7.55 -1.29
N TYR A 57 -6.10 7.56 -2.19
CA TYR A 57 -6.05 8.39 -3.42
C TYR A 57 -6.21 9.89 -3.16
N LYS A 58 -6.77 10.29 -2.01
CA LYS A 58 -6.93 11.69 -1.60
C LYS A 58 -5.70 12.21 -0.84
N ASP A 59 -4.88 11.30 -0.32
CA ASP A 59 -3.72 11.62 0.46
C ASP A 59 -2.45 11.71 -0.40
N ASP A 60 -1.60 12.68 -0.09
CA ASP A 60 -0.25 12.77 -0.64
C ASP A 60 0.78 12.22 0.37
N PRO A 61 1.36 11.03 0.14
CA PRO A 61 2.27 10.41 1.08
C PRO A 61 3.55 11.22 1.32
N VAL A 62 3.93 12.09 0.37
CA VAL A 62 5.10 12.98 0.48
C VAL A 62 4.97 13.91 1.69
N THR A 63 3.75 14.42 1.94
CA THR A 63 3.49 15.41 3.00
C THR A 63 3.78 14.87 4.40
N PHE A 64 3.61 13.56 4.62
CA PHE A 64 3.89 12.95 5.92
C PHE A 64 5.38 12.94 6.26
N LEU A 65 6.25 12.90 5.25
CA LEU A 65 7.70 12.80 5.40
C LEU A 65 8.40 14.17 5.44
N GLN A 66 7.68 15.28 5.24
CA GLN A 66 8.25 16.62 5.23
C GLN A 66 8.73 17.11 6.60
N ARG A 67 8.11 16.63 7.68
CA ARG A 67 8.52 16.97 9.06
C ARG A 67 9.56 15.95 9.54
N THR A 68 10.82 16.35 9.51
CA THR A 68 11.96 15.57 9.99
C THR A 68 12.55 16.17 11.26
N PHE A 69 13.14 15.34 12.09
CA PHE A 69 13.92 15.72 13.26
C PHE A 69 15.40 15.71 12.89
N GLN A 70 16.12 16.75 13.32
CA GLN A 70 17.57 16.89 13.14
C GLN A 70 18.34 16.72 14.45
N GLU A 71 17.68 16.89 15.60
CA GLU A 71 18.20 16.59 16.93
C GLU A 71 18.18 15.07 17.18
N VAL A 72 19.09 14.35 16.53
CA VAL A 72 19.23 12.89 16.70
C VAL A 72 20.61 12.49 17.20
N GLU A 73 21.32 13.41 17.86
CA GLU A 73 22.65 13.16 18.45
C GLU A 73 23.65 12.49 17.48
N GLY A 74 23.57 12.81 16.18
CA GLY A 74 24.43 12.24 15.15
C GLY A 74 24.09 10.81 14.74
N TYR A 75 22.94 10.26 15.15
CA TYR A 75 22.51 8.90 14.82
C TYR A 75 22.55 8.63 13.32
N ASP A 76 23.41 7.70 12.90
CA ASP A 76 23.67 7.35 11.50
C ASP A 76 23.53 5.85 11.20
N GLU A 77 22.95 5.10 12.14
CA GLU A 77 22.70 3.66 12.09
C GLU A 77 21.37 3.29 11.41
N MET A 78 21.17 2.01 11.10
CA MET A 78 19.96 1.53 10.45
C MET A 78 18.72 1.69 11.34
N ILE A 79 17.66 2.31 10.80
CA ILE A 79 16.35 2.39 11.44
C ILE A 79 15.40 1.41 10.76
N VAL A 80 14.76 0.54 11.54
CA VAL A 80 13.78 -0.44 11.05
C VAL A 80 12.45 -0.30 11.79
N LEU A 81 11.38 -0.06 11.05
CA LEU A 81 10.00 -0.22 11.50
C LEU A 81 9.42 -1.47 10.83
N ARG A 82 9.18 -2.52 11.62
CA ARG A 82 8.69 -3.82 11.15
C ARG A 82 7.25 -4.07 11.59
N ASP A 83 6.62 -5.04 10.94
CA ASP A 83 5.29 -5.55 11.29
C ASP A 83 4.18 -4.50 11.18
N ILE A 84 4.29 -3.60 10.19
CA ILE A 84 3.25 -2.63 9.87
C ILE A 84 2.12 -3.39 9.16
N SER A 85 1.09 -3.78 9.89
CA SER A 85 -0.11 -4.40 9.32
C SER A 85 -0.76 -3.46 8.31
N PHE A 86 -1.21 -3.99 7.18
CA PHE A 86 -1.96 -3.23 6.20
C PHE A 86 -3.04 -4.08 5.52
N GLU A 87 -4.03 -3.38 4.97
CA GLU A 87 -5.05 -3.93 4.09
C GLU A 87 -5.05 -3.15 2.78
N SER A 88 -5.04 -3.87 1.67
CA SER A 88 -5.10 -3.32 0.31
C SER A 88 -6.06 -4.12 -0.55
N HIS A 89 -6.25 -3.73 -1.81
CA HIS A 89 -7.12 -4.42 -2.74
C HIS A 89 -6.42 -4.64 -4.08
N CYS A 90 -6.40 -5.89 -4.53
CA CYS A 90 -5.84 -6.30 -5.82
C CYS A 90 -6.58 -5.57 -6.94
N GLU A 91 -5.86 -4.81 -7.76
CA GLU A 91 -6.48 -4.01 -8.83
C GLU A 91 -7.16 -4.85 -9.91
N HIS A 92 -6.81 -6.13 -10.02
CA HIS A 92 -7.39 -7.06 -11.00
C HIS A 92 -8.76 -7.62 -10.61
N HIS A 93 -9.02 -7.80 -9.31
CA HIS A 93 -10.19 -8.53 -8.82
C HIS A 93 -10.96 -7.79 -7.72
N ILE A 94 -10.42 -6.66 -7.24
CA ILE A 94 -10.94 -5.92 -6.08
C ILE A 94 -11.03 -6.81 -4.83
N ALA A 95 -10.19 -7.85 -4.77
CA ALA A 95 -10.10 -8.76 -3.65
C ALA A 95 -9.03 -8.25 -2.66
N PRO A 96 -9.21 -8.43 -1.35
CA PRO A 96 -8.24 -7.96 -0.36
C PRO A 96 -6.84 -8.56 -0.53
N ILE A 97 -5.83 -7.75 -0.23
CA ILE A 97 -4.43 -8.15 -0.01
C ILE A 97 -4.13 -7.73 1.43
N ILE A 98 -3.82 -8.69 2.30
CA ILE A 98 -3.67 -8.45 3.74
C ILE A 98 -2.32 -9.00 4.16
N GLY A 99 -1.54 -8.19 4.87
CA GLY A 99 -0.20 -8.60 5.26
C GLY A 99 0.51 -7.57 6.12
N VAL A 100 1.83 -7.65 6.11
CA VAL A 100 2.73 -6.75 6.84
C VAL A 100 3.76 -6.13 5.91
N ALA A 101 4.10 -4.88 6.19
CA ALA A 101 5.21 -4.18 5.59
C ALA A 101 6.31 -3.94 6.61
N HIS A 102 7.55 -4.10 6.17
CA HIS A 102 8.74 -3.76 6.92
C HIS A 102 9.51 -2.67 6.17
N VAL A 103 9.88 -1.63 6.89
CA VAL A 103 10.52 -0.43 6.36
C VAL A 103 11.85 -0.23 7.08
N GLY A 104 12.94 -0.34 6.33
CA GLY A 104 14.28 -0.02 6.80
C GLY A 104 14.86 1.17 6.03
N TYR A 105 15.61 2.05 6.70
CA TYR A 105 16.42 3.06 6.01
C TYR A 105 17.67 3.44 6.82
N LEU A 106 18.71 3.89 6.12
CA LEU A 106 19.93 4.43 6.72
C LEU A 106 19.91 5.95 6.60
N PRO A 107 19.73 6.70 7.70
CA PRO A 107 19.54 8.14 7.65
C PRO A 107 20.76 8.87 7.06
N ASN A 108 20.48 10.05 6.52
CA ASN A 108 21.49 11.03 6.14
C ASN A 108 21.12 12.37 6.76
N ASN A 109 21.38 12.51 8.07
CA ASN A 109 21.04 13.68 8.89
C ASN A 109 19.54 14.03 8.96
N LYS A 110 18.68 13.10 8.58
CA LYS A 110 17.22 13.25 8.62
C LYS A 110 16.57 12.00 9.17
N VAL A 111 15.87 12.17 10.28
CA VAL A 111 15.04 11.13 10.87
C VAL A 111 13.58 11.59 10.82
N VAL A 112 12.67 10.66 10.56
CA VAL A 112 11.23 10.94 10.53
C VAL A 112 10.55 10.25 11.70
N GLY A 113 9.46 10.83 12.18
CA GLY A 113 8.66 10.19 13.23
C GLY A 113 8.11 8.83 12.76
N ILE A 114 8.16 7.83 13.64
CA ILE A 114 7.74 6.45 13.36
C ILE A 114 6.33 6.36 12.75
N SER A 115 5.39 7.18 13.23
CA SER A 115 4.01 7.19 12.73
C SER A 115 3.88 7.69 11.29
N LYS A 116 4.88 8.40 10.76
CA LYS A 116 4.87 8.89 9.38
C LYS A 116 5.21 7.79 8.38
N LEU A 117 6.14 6.88 8.73
CA LEU A 117 6.44 5.71 7.91
C LEU A 117 5.20 4.81 7.77
N ALA A 118 4.51 4.54 8.88
CA ALA A 118 3.25 3.79 8.87
C ALA A 118 2.19 4.46 7.98
N ARG A 119 2.04 5.81 8.05
CA ARG A 119 1.10 6.56 7.20
C ARG A 119 1.45 6.48 5.71
N VAL A 120 2.72 6.44 5.35
CA VAL A 120 3.14 6.25 3.94
C VAL A 120 2.72 4.87 3.44
N VAL A 121 2.95 3.81 4.24
CA VAL A 121 2.47 2.45 3.91
C VAL A 121 0.95 2.46 3.73
N GLU A 122 0.21 2.99 4.70
CA GLU A 122 -1.25 3.03 4.69
C GLU A 122 -1.81 3.78 3.47
N THR A 123 -1.21 4.92 3.13
CA THR A 123 -1.63 5.73 1.98
C THR A 123 -1.54 4.97 0.66
N PHE A 124 -0.51 4.15 0.50
CA PHE A 124 -0.38 3.30 -0.69
C PHE A 124 -1.22 2.02 -0.58
N ALA A 125 -1.39 1.46 0.61
CA ALA A 125 -2.25 0.30 0.86
C ALA A 125 -3.71 0.59 0.53
N ARG A 126 -4.21 1.78 0.89
CA ARG A 126 -5.58 2.24 0.64
C ARG A 126 -5.84 2.71 -0.79
N ARG A 127 -5.45 1.89 -1.75
CA ARG A 127 -5.59 2.08 -3.20
C ARG A 127 -5.83 0.72 -3.86
N PHE A 128 -6.24 0.74 -5.13
CA PHE A 128 -6.08 -0.43 -5.98
C PHE A 128 -4.59 -0.66 -6.26
N GLN A 129 -4.12 -1.87 -6.01
CA GLN A 129 -2.70 -2.20 -6.03
C GLN A 129 -2.37 -3.52 -6.70
N VAL A 130 -1.10 -3.57 -7.12
CA VAL A 130 -0.29 -4.78 -7.26
C VAL A 130 0.82 -4.68 -6.21
N GLN A 131 1.14 -5.78 -5.51
CA GLN A 131 2.02 -5.73 -4.33
C GLN A 131 3.43 -5.20 -4.68
N GLU A 132 3.95 -5.56 -5.84
CA GLU A 132 5.23 -5.10 -6.38
C GLU A 132 5.25 -3.58 -6.55
N LYS A 133 4.15 -3.02 -7.10
CA LYS A 133 3.97 -1.58 -7.32
C LYS A 133 3.89 -0.85 -5.99
N MET A 134 3.10 -1.35 -5.04
CA MET A 134 3.02 -0.78 -3.69
C MET A 134 4.40 -0.77 -3.01
N THR A 135 5.14 -1.89 -3.08
CA THR A 135 6.50 -2.01 -2.53
C THR A 135 7.44 -0.96 -3.11
N ALA A 136 7.42 -0.79 -4.44
CA ALA A 136 8.24 0.21 -5.11
C ALA A 136 7.82 1.66 -4.78
N GLN A 137 6.53 1.92 -4.70
CA GLN A 137 5.98 3.24 -4.36
C GLN A 137 6.43 3.72 -2.98
N ILE A 138 6.35 2.84 -1.97
CA ILE A 138 6.80 3.15 -0.61
C ILE A 138 8.31 3.44 -0.60
N ALA A 139 9.11 2.56 -1.21
CA ALA A 139 10.57 2.72 -1.24
C ALA A 139 11.01 4.03 -1.90
N ASN A 140 10.43 4.34 -3.06
CA ASN A 140 10.76 5.54 -3.81
C ASN A 140 10.30 6.80 -3.07
N CYS A 141 9.09 6.80 -2.48
CA CYS A 141 8.59 7.93 -1.69
C CYS A 141 9.54 8.28 -0.54
N ILE A 142 9.99 7.28 0.22
CA ILE A 142 10.93 7.49 1.33
C ILE A 142 12.29 7.98 0.80
N GLN A 143 12.80 7.35 -0.26
CA GLN A 143 14.09 7.71 -0.86
C GLN A 143 14.11 9.15 -1.39
N ASP A 144 13.05 9.58 -2.06
CA ASP A 144 12.96 10.88 -2.71
C ASP A 144 12.83 12.02 -1.69
N VAL A 145 12.05 11.81 -0.62
CA VAL A 145 11.78 12.86 0.38
C VAL A 145 12.88 12.94 1.43
N LEU A 146 13.25 11.80 2.04
CA LEU A 146 14.22 11.79 3.13
C LEU A 146 15.66 11.83 2.61
N LYS A 147 15.91 11.42 1.35
CA LYS A 147 17.25 11.27 0.77
C LYS A 147 18.24 10.50 1.67
N PRO A 148 17.85 9.34 2.21
CA PRO A 148 18.71 8.51 3.05
C PRO A 148 19.85 7.90 2.24
N LYS A 149 20.87 7.38 2.92
CA LYS A 149 21.96 6.59 2.30
C LYS A 149 21.39 5.35 1.59
N GLY A 150 20.28 4.80 2.09
CA GLY A 150 19.51 3.76 1.41
C GLY A 150 18.18 3.44 2.11
N VAL A 151 17.33 2.68 1.41
CA VAL A 151 16.00 2.24 1.87
C VAL A 151 15.83 0.77 1.52
N GLY A 152 15.23 -0.01 2.41
CA GLY A 152 14.79 -1.38 2.18
C GLY A 152 13.31 -1.52 2.56
N ILE A 153 12.49 -2.00 1.63
CA ILE A 153 11.10 -2.35 1.88
C ILE A 153 10.93 -3.84 1.63
N VAL A 154 10.25 -4.53 2.55
CA VAL A 154 9.77 -5.91 2.37
C VAL A 154 8.29 -5.93 2.71
N ILE A 155 7.48 -6.54 1.85
CA ILE A 155 6.06 -6.79 2.10
C ILE A 155 5.82 -8.28 2.00
N ASP A 156 5.17 -8.85 3.01
CA ASP A 156 4.67 -10.23 3.03
C ASP A 156 3.16 -10.22 3.21
N ALA A 157 2.41 -10.71 2.22
CA ALA A 157 0.96 -10.62 2.22
C ALA A 157 0.27 -11.81 1.57
N THR A 158 -0.95 -12.10 2.05
CA THR A 158 -1.86 -13.08 1.49
C THR A 158 -2.84 -12.39 0.53
N HIS A 159 -3.09 -13.01 -0.61
CA HIS A 159 -3.95 -12.47 -1.68
C HIS A 159 -5.27 -13.21 -1.71
N GLN A 160 -6.37 -12.52 -1.34
CA GLN A 160 -7.68 -13.18 -1.28
C GLN A 160 -8.20 -13.61 -2.66
N CYS A 161 -7.71 -13.00 -3.75
CA CYS A 161 -8.00 -13.47 -5.10
C CYS A 161 -7.49 -14.90 -5.39
N MET A 162 -6.55 -15.42 -4.60
CA MET A 162 -6.00 -16.78 -4.72
C MET A 162 -6.58 -17.75 -3.67
N THR A 163 -7.04 -17.25 -2.53
CA THR A 163 -7.52 -18.08 -1.41
C THR A 163 -9.02 -18.33 -1.47
N THR A 164 -9.83 -17.33 -1.85
CA THR A 164 -11.30 -17.41 -1.77
C THR A 164 -11.96 -17.80 -3.08
N ARG A 165 -11.22 -17.78 -4.20
CA ARG A 165 -11.73 -18.15 -5.53
C ARG A 165 -10.63 -18.76 -6.40
N GLY A 166 -11.06 -19.37 -7.52
CA GLY A 166 -10.14 -19.88 -8.53
C GLY A 166 -9.35 -21.07 -8.03
N ILE A 167 -8.06 -20.88 -7.71
CA ILE A 167 -7.13 -21.98 -7.39
C ILE A 167 -7.13 -22.41 -5.90
N HIS A 168 -7.79 -21.65 -5.02
CA HIS A 168 -8.00 -21.96 -3.60
C HIS A 168 -6.72 -22.35 -2.83
N LYS A 169 -5.68 -21.52 -2.87
CA LYS A 169 -4.40 -21.76 -2.19
C LYS A 169 -4.30 -21.00 -0.88
N SER A 170 -4.96 -21.53 0.15
CA SER A 170 -4.80 -21.07 1.55
C SER A 170 -3.38 -21.34 2.07
N GLY A 171 -2.86 -20.47 2.93
CA GLY A 171 -1.55 -20.63 3.56
C GLY A 171 -0.36 -20.18 2.70
N VAL A 172 -0.61 -19.74 1.46
CA VAL A 172 0.42 -19.13 0.60
C VAL A 172 0.46 -17.63 0.85
N SER A 173 1.66 -17.11 1.10
CA SER A 173 1.93 -15.67 1.10
C SER A 173 2.91 -15.31 -0.02
N MET A 174 2.82 -14.07 -0.48
CA MET A 174 3.72 -13.49 -1.47
C MET A 174 4.62 -12.48 -0.78
N VAL A 175 5.93 -12.65 -0.98
CA VAL A 175 6.94 -11.72 -0.48
C VAL A 175 7.50 -10.89 -1.63
N THR A 176 7.47 -9.57 -1.50
CA THR A 176 8.08 -8.61 -2.43
C THR A 176 9.07 -7.74 -1.68
N SER A 177 10.14 -7.31 -2.36
CA SER A 177 11.10 -6.39 -1.76
C SER A 177 11.60 -5.33 -2.74
N ARG A 178 11.99 -4.17 -2.20
CA ARG A 178 12.66 -3.11 -2.96
C ARG A 178 13.79 -2.54 -2.12
N MET A 179 15.01 -2.66 -2.65
CA MET A 179 16.23 -2.14 -2.04
C MET A 179 16.79 -0.99 -2.88
N LEU A 180 17.12 0.13 -2.23
CA LEU A 180 17.68 1.36 -2.81
C LEU A 180 18.92 1.79 -2.03
N GLY A 181 19.80 2.55 -2.68
CA GLY A 181 21.03 3.06 -2.04
C GLY A 181 21.90 1.94 -1.45
N THR A 182 22.39 2.14 -0.23
CA THR A 182 23.26 1.18 0.48
C THR A 182 22.64 -0.22 0.60
N PHE A 183 21.32 -0.34 0.81
CA PHE A 183 20.64 -1.64 0.89
C PHE A 183 20.75 -2.46 -0.42
N ARG A 184 20.89 -1.79 -1.56
CA ARG A 184 21.11 -2.45 -2.86
C ARG A 184 22.60 -2.73 -3.11
N LYS A 185 23.46 -1.77 -2.76
CA LYS A 185 24.91 -1.81 -3.08
C LYS A 185 25.72 -2.70 -2.13
N ASP A 186 25.36 -2.75 -0.86
CA ASP A 186 26.05 -3.54 0.16
C ASP A 186 25.19 -4.73 0.62
N ALA A 187 25.69 -5.94 0.39
CA ALA A 187 25.01 -7.17 0.81
C ALA A 187 24.95 -7.31 2.34
N ARG A 188 25.89 -6.74 3.09
CA ARG A 188 25.95 -6.83 4.56
C ARG A 188 24.83 -6.01 5.19
N THR A 189 24.65 -4.77 4.74
CA THR A 189 23.50 -3.92 5.14
C THR A 189 22.18 -4.60 4.82
N ARG A 190 22.04 -5.20 3.63
CA ARG A 190 20.82 -5.94 3.29
C ARG A 190 20.61 -7.15 4.19
N ALA A 191 21.65 -7.92 4.47
CA ALA A 191 21.56 -9.09 5.35
C ALA A 191 21.20 -8.70 6.80
N GLU A 192 21.75 -7.60 7.30
CA GLU A 192 21.38 -7.03 8.60
C GLU A 192 19.89 -6.68 8.67
N PHE A 193 19.38 -5.93 7.68
CA PHE A 193 17.96 -5.62 7.60
C PHE A 193 17.08 -6.88 7.55
N LEU A 194 17.43 -7.85 6.70
CA LEU A 194 16.67 -9.10 6.58
C LEU A 194 16.68 -9.91 7.88
N ARG A 195 17.76 -9.87 8.67
CA ARG A 195 17.80 -10.49 10.02
C ARG A 195 16.91 -9.77 11.02
N MET A 196 16.87 -8.43 10.99
CA MET A 196 16.03 -7.63 11.89
C MET A 196 14.52 -7.85 11.67
N ILE A 197 14.12 -8.16 10.43
CA ILE A 197 12.71 -8.42 10.08
C ILE A 197 12.35 -9.91 10.08
N GLY A 198 13.35 -10.80 10.14
CA GLY A 198 13.12 -12.23 10.30
C GLY A 198 12.36 -12.51 11.59
N LYS A 199 11.45 -13.48 11.57
CA LYS A 199 10.81 -13.95 12.80
C LYS A 199 11.90 -14.51 13.71
N SER A 200 11.95 -14.02 14.94
CA SER A 200 12.64 -14.75 16.01
C SER A 200 11.80 -15.99 16.27
N ASP A 201 12.36 -17.16 16.02
CA ASP A 201 11.77 -18.43 16.44
C ASP A 201 11.56 -18.45 17.97
#